data_AF-A0AB38MP43-F1
#
_entry.id   AF-A0AB38MP43-F1
#
_cell.length_a   1.000
_cell.length_b   1.000
_cell.length_c   1.000
_cell.angle_alpha   90.00
_cell.angle_beta   90.00
_cell.angle_gamma   90.00
#
_symmetry.space_group_name_H-M   'P 1'
#
loop_
_entity.id
_entity.type
_entity.pdbx_description
1 polymer ?
#
loop_
_entity_poly.entity_id
_entity_poly.type
_entity_poly.pdbx_seq_one_letter_code
_entity_poly.pdbx_strand_id
1 'polypeptide(L)'
;MVTFGILMAYVFSYGTCPLSGSAPWRVVVGLALALALILGIGLWTLPESSRWLVHRKRFDEAKRVLSRIRGAKTVVEHDYLDIASKAGVEEQTKSSFWQSWTECFIGTPGTYKVVYRTFVGVMLQSFRQLTGANYVFYYGATIFVSVSIQDSFVTQIILGAVNFFCIFFGLYVIEKFGRRNPLVFGGFWQGAWLIVFATAGTAKNPTPTDEMPNGRPQVGYLMIVSACFFIASFASTYGPGSWIITGETFPISHRARQASIAAASNWVWKFSHQFFFSFHCR
;
A
#
# COMPACT_ATOMS: atom_id res chain seq x y z
N MET A 1 -6.68 -5.46 5.51
CA MET A 1 -7.72 -5.80 4.52
C MET A 1 -7.13 -6.18 3.17
N VAL A 2 -6.35 -5.33 2.51
CA VAL A 2 -5.70 -5.67 1.22
C VAL A 2 -4.84 -6.94 1.30
N THR A 3 -4.08 -7.12 2.38
CA THR A 3 -3.15 -8.25 2.55
C THR A 3 -3.81 -9.57 2.92
N PHE A 4 -5.00 -9.50 3.53
CA PHE A 4 -5.86 -10.67 3.66
C PHE A 4 -6.32 -11.16 2.28
N GLY A 5 -6.68 -10.24 1.38
CA GLY A 5 -7.01 -10.57 -0.01
C GLY A 5 -5.85 -11.22 -0.75
N ILE A 6 -4.62 -10.74 -0.54
CA ILE A 6 -3.40 -11.33 -1.11
C ILE A 6 -3.18 -12.75 -0.58
N LEU A 7 -3.28 -12.95 0.75
CA LEU A 7 -3.17 -14.28 1.36
C LEU A 7 -4.22 -15.24 0.82
N MET A 8 -5.48 -14.80 0.75
CA MET A 8 -6.56 -15.60 0.19
C MET A 8 -6.30 -15.95 -1.29
N ALA A 9 -5.78 -15.01 -2.08
CA ALA A 9 -5.40 -15.27 -3.47
C ALA A 9 -4.32 -16.36 -3.57
N TYR A 10 -3.31 -16.39 -2.69
CA TYR A 10 -2.31 -17.46 -2.66
C TYR A 10 -2.92 -18.81 -2.26
N VAL A 11 -3.80 -18.82 -1.25
CA VAL A 11 -4.48 -20.05 -0.80
C VAL A 11 -5.37 -20.61 -1.92
N PHE A 12 -6.15 -19.76 -2.59
CA PHE A 12 -6.96 -20.18 -3.73
C PHE A 12 -6.11 -20.65 -4.90
N SER A 13 -5.00 -19.96 -5.19
CA SER A 13 -4.07 -20.38 -6.25
C SER A 13 -3.51 -21.79 -5.99
N TYR A 14 -3.12 -22.08 -4.75
CA TYR A 14 -2.69 -23.42 -4.34
C TYR A 14 -3.82 -24.45 -4.47
N GLY A 15 -5.02 -24.13 -3.99
CA GLY A 15 -6.20 -25.00 -4.10
C GLY A 15 -6.62 -25.29 -5.55
N THR A 16 -6.32 -24.39 -6.49
CA THR A 16 -6.57 -24.58 -7.93
C THR A 16 -5.41 -25.23 -8.69
N CYS A 17 -4.24 -25.43 -8.05
CA CYS A 17 -3.09 -26.10 -8.64
C CYS A 17 -3.35 -27.53 -9.17
N PRO A 18 -4.20 -28.38 -8.55
CA PRO A 18 -4.47 -29.71 -9.07
C PRO A 18 -5.38 -29.73 -10.32
N LEU A 19 -5.94 -28.59 -10.74
CA LEU A 19 -6.76 -28.50 -11.96
C LEU A 19 -5.85 -28.49 -13.19
N SER A 20 -6.16 -29.32 -14.18
CA SER A 20 -5.43 -29.38 -15.45
C SER A 20 -5.91 -28.34 -16.47
N GLY A 21 -5.01 -27.89 -17.33
CA GLY A 21 -5.31 -26.96 -18.44
C GLY A 21 -5.40 -25.48 -18.02
N SER A 22 -6.31 -24.73 -18.65
CA SER A 22 -6.48 -23.27 -18.44
C SER A 22 -7.43 -22.91 -17.29
N ALA A 23 -7.97 -23.91 -16.59
CA ALA A 23 -8.92 -23.72 -15.50
C ALA A 23 -8.36 -22.99 -14.25
N PRO A 24 -7.12 -23.23 -13.78
CA PRO A 24 -6.63 -22.67 -12.51
C PRO A 24 -6.73 -21.14 -12.44
N TRP A 25 -6.17 -20.43 -13.42
CA TRP A 25 -6.17 -18.96 -13.41
C TRP A 25 -7.57 -18.37 -13.60
N ARG A 26 -8.43 -19.04 -14.39
CA ARG A 26 -9.82 -18.59 -14.63
C ARG A 26 -10.66 -18.66 -13.37
N VAL A 27 -10.49 -19.72 -12.56
CA VAL A 27 -11.19 -19.87 -11.29
C VAL A 27 -10.75 -18.80 -10.30
N VAL A 28 -9.45 -18.55 -10.18
CA VAL A 28 -8.91 -17.49 -9.31
C VAL A 28 -9.45 -16.11 -9.69
N VAL A 29 -9.47 -15.79 -10.99
CA VAL A 29 -10.03 -14.51 -11.49
C VAL A 29 -11.55 -14.45 -11.30
N GLY A 30 -12.26 -15.54 -11.57
CA GLY A 30 -13.72 -15.63 -11.39
C GLY A 30 -14.14 -15.41 -9.94
N LEU A 31 -13.37 -15.95 -8.99
CA LEU A 31 -13.62 -15.73 -7.57
C LEU A 31 -13.35 -14.28 -7.14
N ALA A 32 -12.30 -13.66 -7.68
CA ALA A 32 -12.05 -12.23 -7.45
C ALA A 32 -13.19 -11.35 -7.97
N LEU A 33 -13.74 -11.68 -9.15
CA LEU A 33 -14.92 -11.01 -9.71
C LEU A 33 -16.17 -11.21 -8.84
N ALA A 34 -16.40 -12.42 -8.33
CA ALA A 34 -17.52 -12.70 -7.44
C ALA A 34 -17.46 -11.84 -6.16
N LEU A 35 -16.29 -11.73 -5.53
CA LEU A 35 -16.08 -10.87 -4.36
C LEU A 35 -16.23 -9.39 -4.69
N ALA A 36 -15.78 -8.96 -5.87
CA ALA A 36 -15.98 -7.58 -6.34
C ALA A 36 -17.47 -7.25 -6.56
N LEU A 37 -18.26 -8.19 -7.08
CA LEU A 37 -19.70 -8.04 -7.23
C LEU A 37 -20.42 -7.92 -5.88
N ILE A 38 -20.06 -8.75 -4.90
CA ILE A 38 -20.59 -8.64 -3.55
C ILE A 38 -20.31 -7.25 -2.96
N LEU A 39 -19.09 -6.74 -3.11
CA LEU A 39 -18.73 -5.38 -2.71
C LEU A 39 -19.52 -4.31 -3.45
N GLY A 40 -19.72 -4.48 -4.77
CA GLY A 40 -20.50 -3.56 -5.60
C GLY A 40 -21.96 -3.47 -5.17
N ILE A 41 -22.59 -4.61 -4.87
CA ILE A 41 -23.96 -4.66 -4.34
C ILE A 41 -24.02 -4.05 -2.93
N GLY A 42 -23.02 -4.34 -2.09
CA GLY A 42 -22.91 -3.75 -0.75
C GLY A 42 -22.82 -2.22 -0.77
N LEU A 43 -22.18 -1.64 -1.79
CA LEU A 43 -22.05 -0.19 -1.94
C LEU A 43 -23.40 0.52 -2.08
N TRP A 44 -24.42 -0.12 -2.67
CA TRP A 44 -25.77 0.43 -2.74
C TRP A 44 -26.46 0.57 -1.38
N THR A 45 -25.99 -0.17 -0.36
CA THR A 45 -26.55 -0.11 1.00
C THR A 45 -25.82 0.88 1.92
N LEU A 46 -24.64 1.37 1.50
CA LEU A 46 -23.80 2.24 2.31
C LEU A 46 -24.29 3.70 2.24
N PRO A 47 -24.43 4.40 3.39
CA PRO A 47 -24.77 5.81 3.38
C PRO A 47 -23.62 6.64 2.78
N GLU A 48 -23.98 7.69 2.06
CA GLU A 48 -23.04 8.66 1.51
C GLU A 48 -22.20 9.32 2.60
N SER A 49 -20.97 9.73 2.24
CA SER A 49 -20.09 10.42 3.18
C SER A 49 -20.70 11.75 3.66
N SER A 50 -20.73 11.97 4.98
CA SER A 50 -21.27 13.20 5.58
C SER A 50 -20.62 14.46 5.01
N ARG A 51 -19.33 14.41 4.65
CA ARG A 51 -18.61 15.51 4.00
C ARG A 51 -19.16 15.83 2.61
N TRP A 52 -19.47 14.80 1.83
CA TRP A 52 -20.05 14.97 0.49
C TRP A 52 -21.46 15.56 0.59
N LEU A 53 -22.25 15.12 1.57
CA LEU A 53 -23.59 15.66 1.83
C LEU A 53 -23.56 17.15 2.20
N VAL A 54 -22.61 17.57 3.05
CA VAL A 54 -22.40 19.00 3.37
C VAL A 54 -22.03 19.80 2.12
N HIS A 55 -21.15 19.27 1.26
CA HIS A 55 -20.78 19.94 0.01
C HIS A 55 -21.95 20.08 -0.98
N ARG A 56 -22.90 19.13 -0.95
CA ARG A 56 -24.16 19.16 -1.71
C ARG A 56 -25.28 19.97 -1.04
N LYS A 57 -24.99 20.69 0.05
CA LYS A 57 -25.96 21.48 0.83
C LYS A 57 -27.10 20.64 1.44
N ARG A 58 -26.89 19.33 1.62
CA ARG A 58 -27.84 18.38 2.25
C ARG A 58 -27.51 18.22 3.73
N PHE A 59 -27.75 19.27 4.50
CA PHE A 59 -27.30 19.38 5.89
C PHE A 59 -27.99 18.41 6.85
N ASP A 60 -29.31 18.23 6.73
CA ASP A 60 -30.07 17.35 7.61
C ASP A 60 -29.66 15.87 7.46
N GLU A 61 -29.39 15.46 6.22
CA GLU A 61 -28.89 14.12 5.93
C GLU A 61 -27.46 13.94 6.43
N ALA A 62 -26.60 14.96 6.28
CA ALA A 62 -25.25 14.92 6.80
C ALA A 62 -25.25 14.72 8.33
N LYS A 63 -26.12 15.43 9.07
CA LYS A 63 -26.31 15.25 10.51
C LYS A 63 -26.83 13.85 10.85
N ARG A 64 -27.78 13.31 10.08
CA ARG A 64 -28.32 11.95 10.26
C ARG A 64 -27.24 10.88 10.05
N VAL A 65 -26.44 10.98 9.00
CA VAL A 65 -25.32 10.04 8.77
C VAL A 65 -24.26 10.15 9.86
N LEU A 66 -23.89 11.38 10.25
CA LEU A 66 -22.89 11.61 11.29
C LEU A 66 -23.32 11.06 12.66
N SER A 67 -24.61 11.23 13.01
CA SER A 67 -25.19 10.65 14.23
C SER A 67 -25.24 9.12 14.21
N ARG A 68 -25.50 8.51 13.05
CA ARG A 68 -25.44 7.04 12.89
C ARG A 68 -24.02 6.49 13.06
N ILE A 69 -23.00 7.21 12.58
CA ILE A 69 -21.59 6.79 12.67
C ILE A 69 -21.04 6.96 14.10
N ARG A 70 -21.37 8.06 14.79
CA ARG A 70 -20.81 8.37 16.12
C ARG A 70 -21.64 7.87 17.30
N GLY A 71 -22.89 7.48 17.08
CA GLY A 71 -23.75 6.91 18.11
C GLY A 71 -24.23 7.88 19.21
N ALA A 72 -23.89 9.17 19.16
CA ALA A 72 -24.28 10.16 20.16
C ALA A 72 -24.73 11.49 19.52
N LYS A 73 -25.88 12.03 19.95
CA LYS A 73 -26.46 13.27 19.38
C LYS A 73 -25.67 14.55 19.71
N THR A 74 -24.99 14.62 20.85
CA THR A 74 -24.29 15.84 21.31
C THR A 74 -22.93 16.07 20.65
N VAL A 75 -22.20 15.00 20.32
CA VAL A 75 -20.90 15.08 19.61
C VAL A 75 -21.06 15.51 18.15
N VAL A 76 -22.24 15.25 17.58
CA VAL A 76 -22.59 15.50 16.18
C VAL A 76 -22.57 16.98 15.83
N GLU A 77 -22.96 17.87 16.75
CA GLU A 77 -23.05 19.30 16.43
C GLU A 77 -21.66 19.94 16.32
N HIS A 78 -20.73 19.59 17.22
CA HIS A 78 -19.35 20.09 17.16
C HIS A 78 -18.62 19.61 15.90
N ASP A 79 -18.72 18.32 15.58
CA ASP A 79 -18.10 17.77 14.36
C ASP A 79 -18.77 18.29 13.09
N TYR A 80 -20.08 18.48 13.11
CA TYR A 80 -20.81 19.09 12.00
C TYR A 80 -20.34 20.53 11.76
N LEU A 81 -20.15 21.32 12.81
CA LEU A 81 -19.63 22.69 12.72
C LEU A 81 -18.19 22.72 12.18
N ASP A 82 -17.34 21.77 12.58
CA ASP A 82 -15.98 21.65 12.02
C ASP A 82 -16.03 21.28 10.52
N ILE A 83 -16.90 20.34 10.12
CA ILE A 83 -17.05 19.98 8.70
C ILE A 83 -17.66 21.13 7.89
N ALA A 84 -18.67 21.83 8.43
CA ALA A 84 -19.37 22.93 7.77
C ALA A 84 -18.48 24.16 7.63
N SER A 85 -17.70 24.51 8.66
CA SER A 85 -16.72 25.60 8.57
C SER A 85 -15.65 25.31 7.52
N LYS A 86 -15.13 24.08 7.46
CA LYS A 86 -14.17 23.65 6.44
C LYS A 86 -14.77 23.67 5.02
N ALA A 87 -16.03 23.27 4.88
CA ALA A 87 -16.74 23.32 3.60
C ALA A 87 -17.06 24.76 3.16
N GLY A 88 -17.40 25.65 4.10
CA GLY A 88 -17.65 27.07 3.83
C GLY A 88 -16.40 27.82 3.37
N VAL A 89 -15.25 27.53 3.99
CA VAL A 89 -13.94 28.04 3.55
C VAL A 89 -13.58 27.53 2.14
N GLU A 90 -13.90 26.28 1.84
CA GLU A 90 -13.68 25.69 0.51
C GLU A 90 -14.60 26.30 -0.56
N GLU A 91 -15.86 26.63 -0.23
CA GLU A 91 -16.79 27.29 -1.16
C GLU A 91 -16.40 28.75 -1.44
N GLN A 92 -15.82 29.45 -0.45
CA GLN A 92 -15.24 30.79 -0.63
C GLN A 92 -13.93 30.74 -1.45
N THR A 93 -13.23 29.60 -1.44
CA THR A 93 -12.00 29.35 -2.20
C THR A 93 -12.29 28.60 -3.51
N LYS A 94 -13.40 28.90 -4.19
CA LYS A 94 -13.66 28.40 -5.55
C LYS A 94 -12.71 29.09 -6.53
N SER A 95 -11.47 28.63 -6.58
CA SER A 95 -10.55 28.95 -7.67
C SER A 95 -10.95 28.16 -8.93
N SER A 96 -10.70 28.74 -10.10
CA SER A 96 -10.93 28.07 -11.38
C SER A 96 -10.26 26.68 -11.38
N PHE A 97 -10.83 25.68 -12.07
CA PHE A 97 -10.32 24.30 -12.07
C PHE A 97 -8.79 24.27 -12.24
N TRP A 98 -8.29 24.94 -13.27
CA TRP A 98 -6.86 25.06 -13.57
C TRP A 98 -6.05 25.77 -12.49
N GLN A 99 -6.62 26.80 -11.88
CA GLN A 99 -6.00 27.58 -10.81
C GLN A 99 -5.84 26.73 -9.53
N SER A 100 -6.81 25.88 -9.23
CA SER A 100 -6.76 24.96 -8.10
C SER A 100 -5.75 23.81 -8.28
N TRP A 101 -5.42 23.43 -9.51
CA TRP A 101 -4.32 22.50 -9.83
C TRP A 101 -2.96 23.20 -9.76
N THR A 102 -2.84 24.42 -10.28
CA THR A 102 -1.58 25.18 -10.22
C THR A 102 -1.24 25.60 -8.78
N GLU A 103 -2.24 25.85 -7.92
CA GLU A 103 -2.07 26.10 -6.48
C GLU A 103 -1.37 24.93 -5.75
N CYS A 104 -1.48 23.69 -6.25
CA CYS A 104 -0.77 22.54 -5.68
C CYS A 104 0.76 22.59 -5.91
N PHE A 105 1.21 23.35 -6.92
CA PHE A 105 2.62 23.45 -7.35
C PHE A 105 3.24 24.82 -7.11
N ILE A 106 2.46 25.90 -7.23
CA ILE A 106 2.92 27.30 -7.12
C ILE A 106 2.69 27.85 -5.71
N GLY A 107 1.74 27.27 -4.97
CA GLY A 107 1.37 27.70 -3.63
C GLY A 107 0.44 28.93 -3.63
N THR A 108 -0.49 28.96 -2.68
CA THR A 108 -1.43 30.07 -2.48
C THR A 108 -0.86 31.05 -1.45
N PRO A 109 -1.02 32.38 -1.61
CA PRO A 109 -0.70 33.35 -0.56
C PRO A 109 -1.46 32.98 0.74
N GLY A 110 -0.74 32.77 1.84
CA GLY A 110 -1.30 32.40 3.14
C GLY A 110 -1.16 30.92 3.54
N THR A 111 -0.82 30.00 2.62
CA THR A 111 -0.56 28.59 2.96
C THR A 111 0.80 28.13 2.45
N TYR A 112 1.88 28.69 3.02
CA TYR A 112 3.28 28.49 2.58
C TYR A 112 3.77 27.03 2.60
N LYS A 113 3.01 26.09 3.17
CA LYS A 113 3.39 24.66 3.26
C LYS A 113 2.69 23.75 2.25
N VAL A 114 1.81 24.24 1.38
CA VAL A 114 1.04 23.39 0.45
C VAL A 114 1.97 22.65 -0.51
N VAL A 115 2.89 23.37 -1.17
CA VAL A 115 3.86 22.80 -2.12
C VAL A 115 4.78 21.81 -1.42
N TYR A 116 5.29 22.16 -0.23
CA TYR A 116 6.12 21.27 0.59
C TYR A 116 5.39 19.97 0.94
N ARG A 117 4.11 20.04 1.32
CA ARG A 117 3.29 18.86 1.64
C ARG A 117 3.06 17.99 0.41
N THR A 118 2.73 18.59 -0.73
CA THR A 118 2.60 17.86 -2.01
C THR A 118 3.89 17.15 -2.35
N PHE A 119 5.03 17.86 -2.29
CA PHE A 119 6.35 17.30 -2.56
C PHE A 119 6.69 16.14 -1.60
N VAL A 120 6.49 16.31 -0.30
CA VAL A 120 6.70 15.24 0.69
C VAL A 120 5.80 14.04 0.40
N GLY A 121 4.53 14.25 0.03
CA GLY A 121 3.62 13.16 -0.33
C GLY A 121 4.06 12.38 -1.58
N VAL A 122 4.50 13.10 -2.61
CA VAL A 122 5.04 12.53 -3.86
C VAL A 122 6.34 11.76 -3.60
N MET A 123 7.29 12.37 -2.90
CA MET A 123 8.55 11.73 -2.53
C MET A 123 8.32 10.50 -1.66
N LEU A 124 7.41 10.58 -0.69
CA LEU A 124 7.09 9.45 0.18
C LEU A 124 6.53 8.26 -0.61
N GLN A 125 5.62 8.51 -1.55
CA GLN A 125 5.06 7.45 -2.39
C GLN A 125 6.06 6.93 -3.44
N SER A 126 6.97 7.79 -3.90
CA SER A 126 8.09 7.42 -4.77
C SER A 126 9.06 6.49 -4.03
N PHE A 127 9.52 6.90 -2.85
CA PHE A 127 10.44 6.13 -2.03
C PHE A 127 9.86 4.78 -1.63
N ARG A 128 8.56 4.72 -1.31
CA ARG A 128 7.86 3.45 -1.06
C ARG A 128 8.05 2.46 -2.21
N GLN A 129 7.92 2.89 -3.46
CA GLN A 129 8.13 1.99 -4.61
C GLN A 129 9.61 1.71 -4.89
N LEU A 130 10.47 2.73 -4.74
CA LEU A 130 11.92 2.60 -4.93
C LEU A 130 12.56 1.63 -3.95
N THR A 131 11.92 1.35 -2.81
CA THR A 131 12.37 0.28 -1.91
C THR A 131 12.38 -1.12 -2.55
N GLY A 132 11.73 -1.32 -3.70
CA GLY A 132 11.75 -2.59 -4.43
C GLY A 132 10.82 -3.65 -3.87
N ALA A 133 9.92 -3.32 -2.95
CA ALA A 133 9.03 -4.31 -2.33
C ALA A 133 8.20 -5.11 -3.35
N ASN A 134 7.69 -4.47 -4.41
CA ASN A 134 6.93 -5.18 -5.45
C ASN A 134 7.76 -6.25 -6.16
N TYR A 135 9.07 -6.02 -6.35
CA TYR A 135 9.95 -7.00 -6.99
C TYR A 135 10.00 -8.29 -6.15
N VAL A 136 10.15 -8.17 -4.83
CA VAL A 136 10.16 -9.34 -3.93
C VAL A 136 8.79 -10.05 -3.92
N PHE A 137 7.67 -9.33 -4.01
CA PHE A 137 6.35 -9.97 -4.10
C PHE A 137 6.12 -10.72 -5.43
N TYR A 138 6.57 -10.15 -6.56
CA TYR A 138 6.36 -10.76 -7.88
C TYR A 138 7.35 -11.87 -8.18
N TYR A 139 8.63 -11.66 -7.86
CA TYR A 139 9.72 -12.58 -8.19
C TYR A 139 10.21 -13.40 -7.00
N GLY A 140 9.66 -13.19 -5.79
CA GLY A 140 10.06 -13.93 -4.59
C GLY A 140 9.97 -15.45 -4.80
N ALA A 141 8.85 -15.94 -5.32
CA ALA A 141 8.70 -17.34 -5.71
C ALA A 141 9.85 -17.86 -6.58
N THR A 142 10.18 -17.13 -7.65
CA THR A 142 11.24 -17.51 -8.59
C THR A 142 12.62 -17.49 -7.93
N ILE A 143 12.88 -16.49 -7.09
CA ILE A 143 14.11 -16.36 -6.30
C ILE A 143 14.26 -17.50 -5.29
N PHE A 144 13.16 -18.00 -4.73
CA PHE A 144 13.21 -19.09 -3.75
C PHE A 144 13.29 -20.48 -4.39
N VAL A 145 12.72 -20.65 -5.59
CA VAL A 145 12.87 -21.87 -6.39
C VAL A 145 14.32 -22.03 -6.87
N SER A 146 14.99 -20.95 -7.29
CA SER A 146 16.41 -21.02 -7.69
C SER A 146 17.36 -21.37 -6.55
N VAL A 147 16.85 -21.40 -5.31
CA VAL A 147 17.59 -21.59 -4.07
C VAL A 147 17.28 -22.95 -3.39
N SER A 148 16.63 -23.87 -4.13
CA SER A 148 16.30 -25.25 -3.71
C SER A 148 15.17 -25.42 -2.69
N ILE A 149 14.12 -24.57 -2.73
CA ILE A 149 12.82 -24.96 -2.14
C ILE A 149 11.93 -25.56 -3.24
N GLN A 150 11.53 -26.82 -3.03
CA GLN A 150 10.82 -27.63 -4.01
C GLN A 150 9.37 -27.20 -4.29
N ASP A 151 8.78 -26.35 -3.44
CA ASP A 151 7.39 -25.90 -3.60
C ASP A 151 7.23 -24.37 -3.52
N SER A 152 7.09 -23.76 -4.70
CA SER A 152 6.96 -22.31 -4.90
C SER A 152 5.67 -21.75 -4.29
N PHE A 153 4.59 -22.55 -4.31
CA PHE A 153 3.28 -22.10 -3.82
C PHE A 153 3.23 -22.03 -2.30
N VAL A 154 3.80 -23.02 -1.61
CA VAL A 154 3.89 -23.03 -0.14
C VAL A 154 4.71 -21.83 0.35
N THR A 155 5.79 -21.50 -0.36
CA THR A 155 6.62 -20.34 -0.04
C THR A 155 5.83 -19.03 -0.16
N GLN A 156 5.04 -18.84 -1.22
CA GLN A 156 4.18 -17.67 -1.38
C GLN A 156 3.10 -17.55 -0.31
N ILE A 157 2.51 -18.68 0.13
CA ILE A 157 1.56 -18.69 1.24
C ILE A 157 2.23 -18.23 2.54
N ILE A 158 3.44 -18.73 2.84
CA ILE A 158 4.19 -18.33 4.03
C ILE A 158 4.49 -16.82 4.01
N LEU A 159 4.96 -16.29 2.87
CA LEU A 159 5.23 -14.86 2.72
C LEU A 159 3.97 -14.02 2.87
N GLY A 160 2.86 -14.47 2.28
CA GLY A 160 1.54 -13.83 2.42
C GLY A 160 1.05 -13.83 3.87
N ALA A 161 1.27 -14.93 4.60
CA ALA A 161 0.88 -15.05 6.00
C ALA A 161 1.70 -14.12 6.89
N VAL A 162 3.04 -14.14 6.74
CA VAL A 162 3.94 -13.20 7.45
C VAL A 162 3.53 -11.76 7.17
N ASN A 163 3.28 -11.42 5.89
CA ASN A 163 2.83 -10.10 5.50
C ASN A 163 1.51 -9.68 6.17
N PHE A 164 0.54 -10.60 6.26
CA PHE A 164 -0.74 -10.37 6.92
C PHE A 164 -0.57 -10.09 8.42
N PHE A 165 0.19 -10.91 9.14
CA PHE A 165 0.43 -10.71 10.58
C PHE A 165 1.25 -9.46 10.88
N CYS A 166 2.29 -9.18 10.09
CA CYS A 166 3.14 -8.00 10.27
C CYS A 166 2.38 -6.68 10.10
N ILE A 167 1.24 -6.66 9.41
CA ILE A 167 0.42 -5.45 9.29
C ILE A 167 -0.30 -5.11 10.59
N PHE A 168 -0.80 -6.10 11.34
CA PHE A 168 -1.38 -5.81 12.65
C PHE A 168 -0.33 -5.22 13.59
N PHE A 169 0.88 -5.78 13.54
CA PHE A 169 2.02 -5.22 14.27
C PHE A 169 2.34 -3.79 13.80
N GLY A 170 2.33 -3.53 12.49
CA GLY A 170 2.55 -2.20 11.93
C GLY A 170 1.52 -1.17 12.37
N LEU A 171 0.24 -1.54 12.40
CA LEU A 171 -0.83 -0.67 12.90
C LEU A 171 -0.58 -0.31 14.37
N TYR A 172 -0.26 -1.30 15.21
CA TYR A 172 0.07 -1.07 16.61
C TYR A 172 1.28 -0.14 16.78
N VAL A 173 2.33 -0.35 15.99
CA VAL A 173 3.55 0.48 16.05
C VAL A 173 3.27 1.92 15.62
N ILE A 174 2.48 2.13 14.55
CA ILE A 174 2.13 3.47 14.07
C ILE A 174 1.25 4.23 15.08
N GLU A 175 0.33 3.53 15.75
CA GLU A 175 -0.51 4.13 16.79
C GLU A 175 0.30 4.52 18.03
N LYS A 176 1.25 3.67 18.46
CA LYS A 176 2.00 3.88 19.70
C LYS A 176 3.23 4.78 19.57
N PHE A 177 3.99 4.65 18.48
CA PHE A 177 5.26 5.38 18.28
C PHE A 177 5.10 6.60 17.35
N GLY A 178 3.86 6.93 16.99
CA GLY A 178 3.54 8.00 16.05
C GLY A 178 3.94 7.65 14.62
N ARG A 179 4.14 8.68 13.79
CA ARG A 179 4.20 8.48 12.33
C ARG A 179 5.59 8.53 11.73
N ARG A 180 6.44 9.41 12.22
CA ARG A 180 7.78 9.62 11.64
C ARG A 180 8.74 8.50 12.02
N ASN A 181 8.73 8.11 13.30
CA ASN A 181 9.71 7.17 13.85
C ASN A 181 9.60 5.77 13.22
N PRO A 182 8.39 5.20 12.99
CA PRO A 182 8.28 3.91 12.32
C PRO A 182 8.83 3.91 10.90
N LEU A 183 8.69 5.00 10.13
CA LEU A 183 9.25 5.05 8.78
C LEU A 183 10.77 5.14 8.79
N VAL A 184 11.36 5.92 9.70
CA VAL A 184 12.82 6.05 9.78
C VAL A 184 13.43 4.72 10.25
N PHE A 185 12.90 4.13 11.31
CA PHE A 185 13.37 2.84 11.81
C PHE A 185 13.15 1.71 10.80
N GLY A 186 11.98 1.71 10.13
CA GLY A 186 11.68 0.80 9.04
C GLY A 186 12.66 0.90 7.89
N GLY A 187 13.09 2.12 7.54
CA GLY A 187 14.10 2.36 6.51
C GLY A 187 15.46 1.76 6.86
N PHE A 188 15.94 1.97 8.10
CA PHE A 188 17.19 1.36 8.57
C PHE A 188 17.11 -0.17 8.61
N TRP A 189 16.02 -0.70 9.13
CA TRP A 189 15.76 -2.14 9.15
C TRP A 189 15.77 -2.70 7.72
N GLN A 190 15.03 -2.08 6.80
CA GLN A 190 14.90 -2.51 5.42
C GLN A 190 16.24 -2.46 4.69
N GLY A 191 17.01 -1.38 4.88
CA GLY A 191 18.35 -1.22 4.31
C GLY A 191 19.32 -2.28 4.80
N ALA A 192 19.33 -2.58 6.10
CA ALA A 192 20.20 -3.61 6.66
C ALA A 192 19.94 -5.00 6.04
N TRP A 193 18.67 -5.40 5.91
CA TRP A 193 18.33 -6.70 5.31
C TRP A 193 18.54 -6.73 3.80
N LEU A 194 18.40 -5.61 3.09
CA LEU A 194 18.77 -5.53 1.68
C LEU A 194 20.28 -5.70 1.47
N ILE A 195 21.12 -5.15 2.35
CA ILE A 195 22.57 -5.34 2.29
C ILE A 195 22.92 -6.81 2.53
N VAL A 196 22.29 -7.45 3.53
CA VAL A 196 22.47 -8.89 3.78
C VAL A 196 22.01 -9.71 2.58
N PHE A 197 20.87 -9.38 1.98
CA PHE A 197 20.37 -10.06 0.79
C PHE A 197 21.30 -9.89 -0.42
N ALA A 198 21.80 -8.67 -0.67
CA ALA A 198 22.70 -8.37 -1.77
C ALA A 198 24.07 -9.05 -1.59
N THR A 199 24.64 -9.02 -0.39
CA THR A 199 25.91 -9.69 -0.08
C THR A 199 25.78 -11.21 -0.17
N ALA A 200 24.67 -11.80 0.31
CA ALA A 200 24.40 -13.22 0.13
C ALA A 200 24.26 -13.61 -1.34
N GLY A 201 23.65 -12.74 -2.16
CA GLY A 201 23.49 -12.95 -3.61
C GLY A 201 24.77 -12.76 -4.43
N THR A 202 25.67 -11.86 -4.05
CA THR A 202 26.92 -11.60 -4.79
C THR A 202 28.09 -12.47 -4.33
N ALA A 203 28.09 -12.93 -3.08
CA ALA A 203 29.24 -13.64 -2.53
C ALA A 203 29.46 -15.02 -3.18
N LYS A 204 28.40 -15.72 -3.60
CA LYS A 204 28.50 -17.04 -4.27
C LYS A 204 27.30 -17.31 -5.18
N ASN A 205 27.58 -17.64 -6.45
CA ASN A 205 26.57 -18.10 -7.39
C ASN A 205 25.69 -19.20 -6.75
N PRO A 206 24.37 -19.00 -6.64
CA PRO A 206 23.46 -20.04 -6.17
C PRO A 206 23.22 -21.12 -7.24
N THR A 207 23.76 -20.94 -8.44
CA THR A 207 23.69 -21.88 -9.55
C THR A 207 24.42 -23.19 -9.19
N PRO A 208 23.81 -24.36 -9.42
CA PRO A 208 24.54 -25.62 -9.36
C PRO A 208 25.70 -25.51 -10.34
N THR A 209 26.93 -25.51 -9.83
CA THR A 209 28.13 -25.66 -10.66
C THR A 209 28.46 -27.15 -10.62
N ASP A 210 29.07 -27.69 -11.68
CA ASP A 210 29.37 -29.14 -11.84
C ASP A 210 30.14 -29.76 -10.64
N GLU A 211 30.72 -28.94 -9.77
CA GLU A 211 31.45 -29.34 -8.56
C GLU A 211 30.59 -29.46 -7.28
N MET A 212 29.35 -28.95 -7.25
CA MET A 212 28.43 -29.03 -6.09
C MET A 212 26.96 -29.20 -6.53
N PRO A 213 26.46 -30.45 -6.66
CA PRO A 213 25.10 -30.74 -7.16
C PRO A 213 23.97 -30.19 -6.28
N ASN A 214 24.21 -29.94 -4.99
CA ASN A 214 23.20 -29.53 -4.01
C ASN A 214 23.27 -28.04 -3.61
N GLY A 215 24.19 -27.26 -4.19
CA GLY A 215 24.47 -25.90 -3.69
C GLY A 215 24.79 -25.88 -2.18
N ARG A 216 24.90 -24.70 -1.57
CA ARG A 216 24.98 -24.58 -0.11
C ARG A 216 23.60 -24.19 0.42
N PRO A 217 22.77 -25.12 0.93
CA PRO A 217 21.40 -24.81 1.37
C PRO A 217 21.35 -23.71 2.44
N GLN A 218 22.43 -23.55 3.23
CA GLN A 218 22.57 -22.51 4.24
C GLN A 218 22.51 -21.07 3.69
N VAL A 219 23.09 -20.81 2.51
CA VAL A 219 23.02 -19.49 1.86
C VAL A 219 21.61 -19.22 1.38
N GLY A 220 20.93 -20.27 0.94
CA GLY A 220 19.55 -20.18 0.51
C GLY A 220 18.57 -19.84 1.62
N TYR A 221 18.68 -20.53 2.75
CA TYR A 221 17.92 -20.20 3.95
C TYR A 221 18.18 -18.76 4.42
N LEU A 222 19.42 -18.26 4.31
CA LEU A 222 19.75 -16.87 4.64
C LEU A 222 19.05 -15.86 3.71
N MET A 223 18.98 -16.15 2.40
CA MET A 223 18.25 -15.30 1.44
C MET A 223 16.74 -15.29 1.70
N ILE A 224 16.17 -16.43 2.10
CA ILE A 224 14.76 -16.52 2.48
C ILE A 224 14.47 -15.72 3.75
N VAL A 225 15.28 -15.94 4.80
CA VAL A 225 15.11 -15.25 6.08
C VAL A 225 15.24 -13.74 5.90
N SER A 226 16.25 -13.28 5.16
CA SER A 226 16.44 -11.85 4.87
C SER A 226 15.30 -11.24 4.06
N ALA A 227 14.76 -11.96 3.06
CA ALA A 227 13.59 -11.51 2.31
C ALA A 227 12.30 -11.46 3.17
N CYS A 228 12.10 -12.44 4.06
CA CYS A 228 10.99 -12.43 5.02
C CYS A 228 11.08 -11.22 5.96
N PHE A 229 12.26 -10.94 6.51
CA PHE A 229 12.47 -9.78 7.39
C PHE A 229 12.36 -8.44 6.65
N PHE A 230 12.75 -8.40 5.37
CA PHE A 230 12.52 -7.26 4.50
C PHE A 230 11.02 -7.00 4.28
N ILE A 231 10.24 -8.05 3.96
CA ILE A 231 8.78 -7.96 3.80
C ILE A 231 8.11 -7.55 5.12
N ALA A 232 8.55 -8.12 6.24
CA ALA A 232 8.03 -7.80 7.56
C ALA A 232 8.23 -6.31 7.90
N SER A 233 9.42 -5.76 7.61
CA SER A 233 9.69 -4.32 7.77
C SER A 233 8.78 -3.48 6.89
N PHE A 234 8.70 -3.81 5.59
CA PHE A 234 7.88 -3.05 4.65
C PHE A 234 6.40 -3.08 5.04
N ALA A 235 5.88 -4.23 5.43
CA ALA A 235 4.50 -4.45 5.84
C ALA A 235 4.14 -3.69 7.12
N SER A 236 5.07 -3.61 8.07
CA SER A 236 4.86 -2.94 9.35
C SER A 236 5.07 -1.42 9.29
N THR A 237 5.84 -0.91 8.34
CA THR A 237 6.23 0.50 8.28
C THR A 237 5.70 1.20 7.03
N TYR A 238 6.39 1.10 5.90
CA TYR A 238 6.09 1.84 4.68
C TYR A 238 4.74 1.49 4.04
N GLY A 239 4.29 0.24 4.16
CA GLY A 239 3.04 -0.24 3.58
C GLY A 239 1.82 0.58 4.01
N PRO A 240 1.45 0.55 5.30
CA PRO A 240 0.40 1.41 5.84
C PRO A 240 0.90 2.86 6.02
N GLY A 241 2.10 3.07 6.53
CA GLY A 241 2.59 4.38 6.94
C GLY A 241 2.57 5.43 5.84
N SER A 242 2.91 5.07 4.59
CA SER A 242 2.94 6.05 3.49
C SER A 242 1.54 6.61 3.19
N TRP A 243 0.53 5.74 3.07
CA TRP A 243 -0.84 6.14 2.76
C TRP A 243 -1.48 6.93 3.89
N ILE A 244 -1.20 6.53 5.12
CA ILE A 244 -1.80 7.17 6.28
C ILE A 244 -1.18 8.58 6.47
N ILE A 245 0.13 8.75 6.25
CA ILE A 245 0.79 10.08 6.27
C ILE A 245 0.30 10.96 5.13
N THR A 246 0.20 10.43 3.92
CA THR A 246 -0.39 11.13 2.76
C THR A 246 -1.83 11.59 3.08
N GLY A 247 -2.62 10.74 3.74
CA GLY A 247 -3.98 11.07 4.16
C GLY A 247 -4.07 12.18 5.21
N GLU A 248 -3.13 12.28 6.14
CA GLU A 248 -3.19 13.26 7.24
C GLU A 248 -2.50 14.58 6.95
N THR A 249 -1.50 14.58 6.08
CA THR A 249 -0.68 15.76 5.84
C THR A 249 -1.42 16.79 4.97
N PHE A 250 -2.33 16.33 4.10
CA PHE A 250 -2.95 17.19 3.11
C PHE A 250 -4.11 18.03 3.68
N PRO A 251 -4.12 19.35 3.41
CA PRO A 251 -5.23 20.23 3.79
C PRO A 251 -6.49 19.83 3.04
N ILE A 252 -7.64 19.97 3.69
CA ILE A 252 -8.92 19.40 3.23
C ILE A 252 -9.31 19.90 1.83
N SER A 253 -9.11 21.19 1.54
CA SER A 253 -9.41 21.82 0.25
C SER A 253 -8.63 21.25 -0.95
N HIS A 254 -7.39 20.78 -0.73
CA HIS A 254 -6.54 20.23 -1.81
C HIS A 254 -6.28 18.74 -1.65
N ARG A 255 -6.83 18.09 -0.62
CA ARG A 255 -6.53 16.69 -0.26
C ARG A 255 -6.81 15.73 -1.40
N ALA A 256 -7.94 15.88 -2.09
CA ALA A 256 -8.28 15.00 -3.20
C ALA A 256 -7.26 15.10 -4.36
N ARG A 257 -6.82 16.31 -4.70
CA ARG A 257 -5.85 16.58 -5.77
C ARG A 257 -4.42 16.18 -5.39
N GLN A 258 -4.00 16.48 -4.17
CA GLN A 258 -2.69 16.07 -3.68
C GLN A 258 -2.60 14.55 -3.52
N ALA A 259 -3.68 13.90 -3.09
CA ALA A 259 -3.76 12.44 -3.02
C ALA A 259 -3.71 11.81 -4.41
N SER A 260 -4.38 12.39 -5.42
CA SER A 260 -4.30 11.87 -6.79
C SER A 260 -2.90 12.05 -7.39
N ILE A 261 -2.22 13.17 -7.17
CA ILE A 261 -0.83 13.39 -7.62
C ILE A 261 0.14 12.41 -6.94
N ALA A 262 0.02 12.23 -5.61
CA ALA A 262 0.85 11.28 -4.86
C ALA A 262 0.58 9.82 -5.29
N ALA A 263 -0.69 9.47 -5.55
CA ALA A 263 -1.05 8.16 -6.07
C ALA A 263 -0.54 7.96 -7.50
N ALA A 264 -0.67 8.95 -8.38
CA ALA A 264 -0.14 8.90 -9.75
C ALA A 264 1.37 8.64 -9.74
N SER A 265 2.11 9.34 -8.88
CA SER A 265 3.54 9.08 -8.67
C SER A 265 3.81 7.64 -8.21
N ASN A 266 3.01 7.11 -7.27
CA ASN A 266 3.11 5.71 -6.85
C ASN A 266 2.95 4.72 -8.02
N TRP A 267 2.01 4.97 -8.93
CA TRP A 267 1.77 4.12 -10.09
C TRP A 267 2.85 4.27 -11.16
N VAL A 268 3.33 5.49 -11.42
CA VAL A 268 4.43 5.76 -12.37
C VAL A 268 5.68 5.02 -11.94
N TRP A 269 6.11 5.14 -10.69
CA TRP A 269 7.29 4.41 -10.21
C TRP A 269 7.09 2.89 -10.22
N LYS A 270 5.87 2.42 -9.95
CA LYS A 270 5.55 0.99 -10.07
C LYS A 270 5.74 0.50 -11.51
N PHE A 271 5.21 1.25 -12.48
CA PHE A 271 5.35 0.95 -13.90
C PHE A 271 6.82 1.01 -14.34
N SER A 272 7.54 2.07 -13.99
CA SER A 272 8.96 2.23 -14.32
C SER A 272 9.80 1.07 -13.79
N HIS A 273 9.64 0.68 -12.52
CA HIS A 273 10.36 -0.49 -11.99
C HIS A 273 10.05 -1.75 -12.79
N GLN A 274 8.77 -2.08 -12.99
CA GLN A 274 8.42 -3.30 -13.71
C GLN A 274 8.96 -3.29 -15.16
N PHE A 275 8.90 -2.15 -15.82
CA PHE A 275 9.40 -1.98 -17.18
C PHE A 275 10.93 -2.17 -17.25
N PHE A 276 11.70 -1.43 -16.45
CA PHE A 276 13.17 -1.51 -16.49
C PHE A 276 13.71 -2.88 -16.04
N PHE A 277 13.12 -3.50 -15.02
CA PHE A 277 13.56 -4.82 -14.56
C PHE A 277 13.23 -5.94 -15.55
N SER A 278 12.08 -5.90 -16.23
CA SER A 278 11.78 -6.89 -17.28
C SER A 278 12.72 -6.80 -18.48
N PHE A 279 13.30 -5.63 -18.76
CA PHE A 279 14.27 -5.46 -19.85
C PHE A 279 15.69 -5.91 -19.51
N HIS A 280 16.10 -5.88 -18.24
CA HIS A 280 17.45 -6.28 -17.81
C HIS A 280 17.57 -7.78 -17.44
N CYS A 281 16.45 -8.47 -17.19
CA CYS A 281 16.43 -9.90 -16.84
C CYS A 281 15.89 -10.82 -17.95
N ARG A 282 15.87 -10.35 -19.20
CA ARG A 282 15.79 -11.20 -20.41
C ARG A 282 17.16 -11.32 -21.03
#